data_AF-A0A966QHE9-F1
#
_entry.id   AF-A0A966QHE9-F1
#
_cell.length_a   1.000
_cell.length_b   1.000
_cell.length_c   1.000
_cell.angle_alpha   90.00
_cell.angle_beta   90.00
_cell.angle_gamma   90.00
#
_symmetry.space_group_name_H-M   'P 1'
#
loop_
_entity.id
_entity.type
_entity.pdbx_description
1 polymer ?
#
loop_
_entity_poly.entity_id
_entity_poly.type
_entity_poly.pdbx_seq_one_letter_code
_entity_poly.pdbx_strand_id
1 'polypeptide(L)'
;MIDDVKPRKKAPKKIIPKVEATTEPIEDTLELSDAESFLTPDQMAALDEAEINSPIGDDVLKKKPKKKKKFNLRWPKNKKEWALTILLILLLALGSYFAYMKFVKKEPVKLPVHAKSTKVASNLSGLMVEPAVNKRPVIGVMIENSQDARPQSGLYDASVVFEAIAEGGITRFLALFQDTQPEDIGPIRSARPYYAQWLLGFDASYAHVGGSPTALNDIKNWQVRDLDQFANGNSYRRVNTKIAPHNVYSSYASLSALADSKGWGTSSFTSLERKKPAPAKVPTAKNIDFAISSAIFNVNYIYDAKSNSYKRSEGGQPHTDALVNKQINPQVVIGLVMPYSLESDRKHSVYETLGTGQAYIFQDGKVTIGAWTKENNQDQFTFKDDKDQPIKLNPGKTWITALSDNTKIKYSP
;
A
#
# COMPACT_ATOMS: atom_id res chain seq x y z
N MET A 1 -1.31 64.94 31.76
CA MET A 1 -1.17 63.97 32.87
C MET A 1 -0.14 62.96 32.42
N ILE A 2 0.94 62.91 33.18
CA ILE A 2 2.17 62.15 32.96
C ILE A 2 1.88 60.75 33.51
N ASP A 3 1.99 59.71 32.69
CA ASP A 3 1.99 58.33 33.18
C ASP A 3 3.37 57.71 32.97
N ASP A 4 3.93 57.31 34.10
CA ASP A 4 5.28 56.87 34.34
C ASP A 4 5.65 55.56 33.62
N VAL A 5 6.63 55.65 32.73
CA VAL A 5 7.38 54.50 32.22
C VAL A 5 8.36 54.04 33.29
N LYS A 6 7.99 53.00 34.04
CA LYS A 6 8.92 52.27 34.93
C LYS A 6 9.94 51.47 34.10
N PRO A 7 11.26 51.52 34.41
CA PRO A 7 12.26 50.76 33.69
C PRO A 7 12.25 49.28 34.11
N ARG A 8 12.20 48.38 33.12
CA ARG A 8 12.35 46.93 33.34
C ARG A 8 13.77 46.61 33.82
N LYS A 9 13.87 45.92 34.95
CA LYS A 9 15.11 45.39 35.55
C LYS A 9 15.79 44.40 34.58
N LYS A 10 17.10 44.58 34.35
CA LYS A 10 17.97 43.66 33.60
C LYS A 10 18.08 42.32 34.36
N ALA A 11 17.90 41.22 33.63
CA ALA A 11 18.13 39.86 34.13
C ALA A 11 19.64 39.60 34.36
N PRO A 12 20.03 38.77 35.35
CA PRO A 12 21.43 38.48 35.64
C PRO A 12 22.06 37.58 34.56
N LYS A 13 23.30 37.92 34.17
CA LYS A 13 24.14 37.16 33.23
C LYS A 13 24.46 35.78 33.81
N LYS A 14 24.13 34.72 33.07
CA LYS A 14 24.54 33.34 33.37
C LYS A 14 26.03 33.18 33.00
N ILE A 15 26.85 32.87 34.00
CA ILE A 15 28.28 32.59 33.84
C ILE A 15 28.40 31.16 33.29
N ILE A 16 29.04 31.01 32.14
CA ILE A 16 29.37 29.73 31.52
C ILE A 16 30.78 29.35 32.00
N PRO A 17 31.01 28.19 32.63
CA PRO A 17 32.37 27.75 32.91
C PRO A 17 33.06 27.31 31.62
N LYS A 18 34.26 27.84 31.44
CA LYS A 18 35.22 27.53 30.37
C LYS A 18 35.83 26.16 30.70
N VAL A 19 35.58 25.14 29.87
CA VAL A 19 36.29 23.86 29.96
C VAL A 19 37.43 23.91 28.95
N GLU A 20 38.66 23.90 29.47
CA GLU A 20 39.90 23.77 28.71
C GLU A 20 39.98 22.36 28.08
N ALA A 21 40.38 22.32 26.82
CA ALA A 21 40.74 21.09 26.13
C ALA A 21 42.16 20.69 26.53
N THR A 22 42.30 19.60 27.28
CA THR A 22 43.57 18.89 27.46
C THR A 22 43.55 17.65 26.58
N THR A 23 44.39 17.67 25.55
CA THR A 23 44.78 16.54 24.71
C THR A 23 45.83 15.70 25.42
N GLU A 24 45.57 14.43 25.68
CA GLU A 24 46.57 13.34 25.62
C GLU A 24 45.87 12.01 25.29
N PRO A 25 46.55 11.09 24.56
CA PRO A 25 45.93 9.92 23.94
C PRO A 25 45.93 8.72 24.89
N ILE A 26 44.85 7.95 24.89
CA ILE A 26 44.83 6.61 25.48
C ILE A 26 44.51 5.65 24.34
N GLU A 27 45.52 4.91 23.93
CA GLU A 27 45.40 3.67 23.17
C GLU A 27 44.60 2.67 24.00
N ASP A 28 43.52 2.15 23.45
CA ASP A 28 43.02 0.84 23.82
C ASP A 28 42.67 0.07 22.54
N THR A 29 43.51 -0.91 22.26
CA THR A 29 43.41 -1.85 21.15
C THR A 29 42.30 -2.86 21.43
N LEU A 30 41.22 -2.78 20.67
CA LEU A 30 40.30 -3.89 20.46
C LEU A 30 40.06 -4.07 18.97
N GLU A 31 40.52 -5.23 18.50
CA GLU A 31 40.57 -5.68 17.12
C GLU A 31 39.17 -5.74 16.49
N LEU A 32 39.05 -5.10 15.33
CA LEU A 32 37.98 -5.29 14.36
C LEU A 32 38.23 -6.63 13.64
N SER A 33 37.31 -7.58 13.76
CA SER A 33 37.20 -8.68 12.79
C SER A 33 35.84 -8.68 12.11
N ASP A 34 35.96 -8.52 10.79
CA ASP A 34 35.21 -9.17 9.71
C ASP A 34 33.74 -8.81 9.46
N ALA A 35 33.62 -7.99 8.42
CA ALA A 35 32.46 -7.83 7.56
C ALA A 35 31.92 -9.18 7.09
N GLU A 36 30.64 -9.44 7.36
CA GLU A 36 29.88 -10.47 6.66
C GLU A 36 29.70 -10.05 5.20
N SER A 37 30.55 -10.60 4.34
CA SER A 37 30.40 -10.50 2.89
C SER A 37 29.18 -11.32 2.45
N PHE A 38 28.25 -10.65 1.77
CA PHE A 38 27.11 -11.30 1.14
C PHE A 38 27.59 -12.20 -0.01
N LEU A 39 27.18 -13.46 0.00
CA LEU A 39 27.50 -14.43 -1.04
C LEU A 39 26.92 -13.99 -2.40
N THR A 40 27.71 -14.09 -3.45
CA THR A 40 27.24 -13.81 -4.82
C THR A 40 26.34 -14.94 -5.33
N PRO A 41 25.49 -14.68 -6.34
CA PRO A 41 24.63 -15.72 -6.94
C PRO A 41 25.38 -16.97 -7.40
N ASP A 42 26.65 -16.82 -7.83
CA ASP A 42 27.50 -17.95 -8.23
C ASP A 42 27.99 -18.78 -7.03
N GLN A 43 28.15 -18.17 -5.84
CA GLN A 43 28.50 -18.90 -4.61
C GLN A 43 27.32 -19.66 -4.02
N MET A 44 26.08 -19.19 -4.26
CA MET A 44 24.86 -19.93 -3.89
C MET A 44 24.65 -21.16 -4.79
N ALA A 45 24.98 -21.07 -6.08
CA ALA A 45 24.88 -22.18 -7.02
C ALA A 45 25.89 -23.32 -6.74
N ALA A 46 27.06 -23.00 -6.18
CA ALA A 46 28.07 -23.99 -5.81
C ALA A 46 27.72 -24.78 -4.53
N LEU A 47 26.80 -24.28 -3.69
CA LEU A 47 26.31 -24.99 -2.50
C LEU A 47 25.22 -26.01 -2.85
N ASP A 48 24.39 -25.74 -3.87
CA ASP A 48 23.37 -26.67 -4.36
C ASP A 48 23.96 -27.91 -5.06
N GLU A 49 25.16 -27.80 -5.65
CA GLU A 49 25.85 -28.96 -6.25
C GLU A 49 26.65 -29.81 -5.23
N ALA A 50 26.97 -29.26 -4.05
CA ALA A 50 27.72 -29.97 -3.01
C ALA A 50 26.83 -30.84 -2.08
N GLU A 51 25.53 -30.52 -1.93
CA GLU A 51 24.59 -31.34 -1.15
C GLU A 51 24.06 -32.59 -1.89
N ILE A 52 24.26 -32.68 -3.21
CA ILE A 52 23.77 -33.81 -4.02
C ILE A 52 24.76 -35.00 -4.04
N ASN A 53 26.00 -34.83 -3.54
CA ASN A 53 27.03 -35.88 -3.60
C ASN A 53 27.76 -36.13 -2.26
N SER A 54 27.00 -36.37 -1.18
CA SER A 54 27.52 -36.89 0.09
C SER A 54 27.20 -38.40 0.24
N PRO A 55 28.20 -39.27 0.47
CA PRO A 55 27.96 -40.70 0.68
C PRO A 55 27.32 -40.92 2.05
N ILE A 56 26.12 -41.47 2.07
CA ILE A 56 25.46 -41.91 3.30
C ILE A 56 26.33 -42.99 3.94
N GLY A 57 26.86 -42.67 5.12
CA GLY A 57 27.71 -43.55 5.91
C GLY A 57 27.01 -44.83 6.32
N ASP A 58 27.68 -45.95 6.02
CA ASP A 58 27.44 -47.27 6.59
C ASP A 58 27.77 -47.26 8.09
N ASP A 59 26.83 -46.84 8.93
CA ASP A 59 26.68 -47.49 10.24
C ASP A 59 25.27 -47.30 10.78
N VAL A 60 24.81 -48.30 11.53
CA VAL A 60 23.42 -48.47 12.03
C VAL A 60 22.45 -49.07 11.01
N LEU A 61 22.58 -50.40 10.80
CA LEU A 61 21.47 -51.38 10.85
C LEU A 61 21.98 -52.81 10.53
N LYS A 62 22.95 -53.34 11.30
CA LYS A 62 23.23 -54.79 11.33
C LYS A 62 22.14 -55.54 12.10
N LYS A 63 20.93 -55.66 11.54
CA LYS A 63 19.95 -56.68 11.94
C LYS A 63 20.25 -57.96 11.16
N LYS A 64 20.65 -59.03 11.87
CA LYS A 64 20.85 -60.38 11.31
C LYS A 64 19.64 -60.79 10.46
N PRO A 65 19.80 -61.33 9.23
CA PRO A 65 18.67 -61.75 8.42
C PRO A 65 17.97 -62.96 9.08
N LYS A 66 16.70 -62.80 9.44
CA LYS A 66 15.82 -63.93 9.80
C LYS A 66 15.67 -64.81 8.56
N LYS A 67 16.00 -66.11 8.67
CA LYS A 67 15.83 -67.12 7.62
C LYS A 67 14.43 -67.01 7.00
N LYS A 68 14.34 -66.70 5.70
CA LYS A 68 13.08 -66.82 4.93
C LYS A 68 12.65 -68.28 4.96
N LYS A 69 11.55 -68.61 5.64
CA LYS A 69 10.88 -69.92 5.47
C LYS A 69 10.43 -69.99 4.01
N LYS A 70 10.99 -70.91 3.23
CA LYS A 70 10.49 -71.22 1.89
C LYS A 70 9.03 -71.65 2.03
N PHE A 71 8.11 -70.85 1.51
CA PHE A 71 6.71 -71.27 1.33
C PHE A 71 6.72 -72.34 0.24
N ASN A 72 6.63 -73.61 0.64
CA ASN A 72 6.49 -74.71 -0.31
C ASN A 72 5.04 -74.72 -0.82
N LEU A 73 4.82 -74.11 -1.98
CA LEU A 73 3.54 -74.17 -2.68
C LEU A 73 3.33 -75.60 -3.18
N ARG A 74 2.53 -76.37 -2.44
CA ARG A 74 2.19 -77.75 -2.81
C ARG A 74 1.01 -77.71 -3.77
N TRP A 75 1.26 -78.03 -5.03
CA TRP A 75 0.21 -78.09 -6.04
C TRP A 75 -0.76 -79.24 -5.73
N PRO A 76 -2.07 -79.01 -5.88
CA PRO A 76 -3.07 -80.03 -5.63
C PRO A 76 -2.89 -81.18 -6.62
N LYS A 77 -2.88 -82.41 -6.11
CA LYS A 77 -2.49 -83.60 -6.91
C LYS A 77 -3.68 -84.36 -7.48
N ASN A 78 -4.89 -84.10 -6.99
CA ASN A 78 -6.09 -84.82 -7.43
C ASN A 78 -7.26 -83.87 -7.73
N LYS A 79 -8.25 -84.36 -8.49
CA LYS A 79 -9.38 -83.55 -8.98
C LYS A 79 -10.20 -82.90 -7.85
N LYS A 80 -10.28 -83.53 -6.66
CA LYS A 80 -11.02 -82.99 -5.50
C LYS A 80 -10.30 -81.79 -4.86
N GLU A 81 -8.97 -81.86 -4.74
CA GLU A 81 -8.16 -80.74 -4.23
C GLU A 81 -8.15 -79.54 -5.20
N TRP A 82 -8.15 -79.81 -6.51
CA TRP A 82 -8.34 -78.77 -7.52
C TRP A 82 -9.69 -78.07 -7.42
N ALA A 83 -10.78 -78.83 -7.23
CA ALA A 83 -12.12 -78.26 -7.05
C ALA A 83 -12.20 -77.35 -5.81
N LEU A 84 -11.61 -77.77 -4.69
CA LEU A 84 -11.55 -76.96 -3.46
C LEU A 84 -10.72 -75.68 -3.64
N THR A 85 -9.64 -75.75 -4.41
CA THR A 85 -8.76 -74.60 -4.66
C THR A 85 -9.47 -73.56 -5.54
N ILE A 86 -10.19 -74.01 -6.57
CA ILE A 86 -11.01 -73.15 -7.44
C ILE A 86 -12.15 -72.51 -6.64
N LEU A 87 -12.82 -73.28 -5.77
CA LEU A 87 -13.88 -72.75 -4.90
C LEU A 87 -13.35 -71.65 -3.96
N LEU A 88 -12.16 -71.85 -3.38
CA LEU A 88 -11.53 -70.85 -2.52
C LEU A 88 -11.18 -69.57 -3.28
N ILE A 89 -10.67 -69.69 -4.51
CA ILE A 89 -10.36 -68.53 -5.38
C ILE A 89 -11.64 -67.78 -5.73
N LEU A 90 -12.73 -68.48 -6.06
CA LEU A 90 -14.03 -67.86 -6.35
C LEU A 90 -14.59 -67.13 -5.13
N LEU A 91 -14.48 -67.72 -3.93
CA LEU A 91 -14.90 -67.08 -2.69
C LEU A 91 -14.05 -65.83 -2.36
N LEU A 92 -12.74 -65.88 -2.60
CA LEU A 92 -11.86 -64.73 -2.44
C LEU A 92 -12.19 -63.63 -3.47
N ALA A 93 -12.44 -63.99 -4.74
CA ALA A 93 -12.84 -63.04 -5.76
C ALA A 93 -14.20 -62.39 -5.44
N LEU A 94 -15.16 -63.17 -4.93
CA LEU A 94 -16.48 -62.67 -4.52
C LEU A 94 -16.36 -61.76 -3.29
N GLY A 95 -15.57 -62.14 -2.29
CA GLY A 95 -15.26 -61.30 -1.13
C GLY A 95 -14.58 -59.99 -1.53
N SER A 96 -13.64 -60.05 -2.48
CA SER A 96 -12.96 -58.87 -3.05
C SER A 96 -13.95 -57.95 -3.78
N TYR A 97 -14.89 -58.52 -4.54
CA TYR A 97 -15.92 -57.77 -5.25
C TYR A 97 -16.88 -57.06 -4.30
N PHE A 98 -17.33 -57.74 -3.23
CA PHE A 98 -18.16 -57.11 -2.19
C PHE A 98 -17.40 -56.04 -1.41
N ALA A 99 -16.12 -56.25 -1.12
CA ALA A 99 -15.28 -55.22 -0.51
C ALA A 99 -15.12 -53.99 -1.44
N TYR A 100 -14.92 -54.20 -2.74
CA TYR A 100 -14.85 -53.12 -3.73
C TYR A 100 -16.16 -52.33 -3.81
N MET A 101 -17.30 -53.02 -3.86
CA MET A 101 -18.62 -52.38 -3.87
C MET A 101 -18.89 -51.58 -2.60
N LYS A 102 -18.47 -52.09 -1.42
CA LYS A 102 -18.77 -51.46 -0.13
C LYS A 102 -17.79 -50.35 0.26
N PHE A 103 -16.52 -50.44 -0.14
CA PHE A 103 -15.48 -49.50 0.28
C PHE A 103 -14.90 -48.62 -0.83
N VAL A 104 -15.01 -49.01 -2.10
CA VAL A 104 -14.36 -48.27 -3.22
C VAL A 104 -15.39 -47.55 -4.08
N LYS A 105 -16.58 -48.12 -4.29
CA LYS A 105 -17.65 -47.47 -5.06
C LYS A 105 -18.37 -46.42 -4.22
N LYS A 106 -17.68 -45.31 -3.91
CA LYS A 106 -18.34 -44.09 -3.41
C LYS A 106 -19.26 -43.57 -4.51
N GLU A 107 -20.54 -43.38 -4.20
CA GLU A 107 -21.42 -42.59 -5.06
C GLU A 107 -20.77 -41.22 -5.32
N PRO A 108 -20.80 -40.70 -6.55
CA PRO A 108 -20.21 -39.41 -6.84
C PRO A 108 -20.94 -38.35 -6.02
N VAL A 109 -20.25 -37.82 -5.01
CA VAL A 109 -20.70 -36.64 -4.28
C VAL A 109 -20.84 -35.54 -5.33
N LYS A 110 -22.06 -35.06 -5.56
CA LYS A 110 -22.29 -33.83 -6.32
C LYS A 110 -21.62 -32.71 -5.54
N LEU A 111 -20.39 -32.37 -5.91
CA LEU A 111 -19.73 -31.17 -5.44
C LEU A 111 -20.67 -30.01 -5.74
N PRO A 112 -20.97 -29.12 -4.76
CA PRO A 112 -21.69 -27.91 -5.07
C PRO A 112 -20.89 -27.19 -6.15
N VAL A 113 -21.52 -26.99 -7.32
CA VAL A 113 -20.97 -26.17 -8.38
C VAL A 113 -20.71 -24.82 -7.72
N HIS A 114 -19.44 -24.51 -7.45
CA HIS A 114 -19.05 -23.18 -7.04
C HIS A 114 -19.60 -22.25 -8.11
N ALA A 115 -20.59 -21.44 -7.75
CA ALA A 115 -20.99 -20.32 -8.59
C ALA A 115 -19.69 -19.57 -8.90
N LYS A 116 -19.34 -19.45 -10.20
CA LYS A 116 -18.18 -18.66 -10.61
C LYS A 116 -18.31 -17.32 -9.91
N SER A 117 -17.39 -16.99 -9.00
CA SER A 117 -17.33 -15.65 -8.42
C SER A 117 -17.23 -14.68 -9.60
N THR A 118 -18.30 -13.93 -9.85
CA THR A 118 -18.32 -12.89 -10.86
C THR A 118 -17.72 -11.65 -10.23
N LYS A 119 -16.40 -11.54 -10.30
CA LYS A 119 -15.70 -10.31 -9.93
C LYS A 119 -16.23 -9.14 -10.77
N VAL A 120 -16.25 -7.95 -10.18
CA VAL A 120 -16.65 -6.69 -10.80
C VAL A 120 -15.52 -5.68 -10.67
N ALA A 121 -15.51 -4.63 -11.50
CA ALA A 121 -14.53 -3.56 -11.34
C ALA A 121 -14.80 -2.77 -10.05
N SER A 122 -13.75 -2.46 -9.29
CA SER A 122 -13.80 -1.57 -8.14
C SER A 122 -14.23 -0.18 -8.60
N ASN A 123 -15.15 0.43 -7.87
CA ASN A 123 -15.57 1.81 -8.14
C ASN A 123 -14.43 2.81 -7.89
N LEU A 124 -13.52 2.51 -6.96
CA LEU A 124 -12.42 3.39 -6.58
C LEU A 124 -11.19 3.17 -7.46
N SER A 125 -10.74 1.93 -7.65
CA SER A 125 -9.48 1.63 -8.35
C SER A 125 -9.65 1.10 -9.77
N GLY A 126 -10.83 0.57 -10.12
CA GLY A 126 -11.06 -0.16 -11.36
C GLY A 126 -10.52 -1.60 -11.38
N LEU A 127 -9.84 -2.08 -10.33
CA LEU A 127 -9.38 -3.47 -10.22
C LEU A 127 -10.55 -4.44 -10.10
N MET A 128 -10.38 -5.69 -10.56
CA MET A 128 -11.42 -6.72 -10.44
C MET A 128 -11.49 -7.25 -9.00
N VAL A 129 -12.58 -6.95 -8.30
CA VAL A 129 -12.82 -7.26 -6.89
C VAL A 129 -14.13 -8.04 -6.70
N GLU A 130 -14.34 -8.61 -5.52
CA GLU A 130 -15.64 -9.17 -5.16
C GLU A 130 -16.69 -8.04 -5.06
N PRO A 131 -17.95 -8.26 -5.48
CA PRO A 131 -18.99 -7.22 -5.45
C PRO A 131 -19.20 -6.54 -4.10
N ALA A 132 -18.97 -7.24 -3.00
CA ALA A 132 -19.08 -6.70 -1.65
C ALA A 132 -18.05 -5.58 -1.35
N VAL A 133 -16.92 -5.54 -2.05
CA VAL A 133 -15.91 -4.48 -1.89
C VAL A 133 -16.49 -3.11 -2.25
N ASN A 134 -17.25 -3.02 -3.34
CA ASN A 134 -17.92 -1.79 -3.76
C ASN A 134 -19.05 -1.34 -2.82
N LYS A 135 -19.40 -2.16 -1.81
CA LYS A 135 -20.39 -1.81 -0.79
C LYS A 135 -19.76 -1.29 0.49
N ARG A 136 -18.43 -1.36 0.63
CA ARG A 136 -17.71 -0.81 1.78
C ARG A 136 -17.66 0.71 1.72
N PRO A 137 -17.50 1.40 2.87
CA PRO A 137 -17.23 2.82 2.87
C PRO A 137 -15.84 3.09 2.28
N VAL A 138 -15.71 4.21 1.56
CA VAL A 138 -14.41 4.78 1.24
C VAL A 138 -13.92 5.53 2.47
N ILE A 139 -12.72 5.19 2.94
CA ILE A 139 -12.06 5.86 4.06
C ILE A 139 -10.91 6.70 3.50
N GLY A 140 -10.98 8.01 3.68
CA GLY A 140 -9.91 8.95 3.38
C GLY A 140 -9.13 9.30 4.63
N VAL A 141 -7.80 9.17 4.58
CA VAL A 141 -6.93 9.42 5.73
C VAL A 141 -5.91 10.50 5.39
N MET A 142 -5.82 11.54 6.22
CA MET A 142 -4.73 12.51 6.14
C MET A 142 -3.45 11.92 6.70
N ILE A 143 -2.45 11.75 5.85
CA ILE A 143 -1.15 11.19 6.22
C ILE A 143 -0.07 12.28 6.15
N GLU A 144 0.77 12.33 7.18
CA GLU A 144 1.90 13.24 7.29
C GLU A 144 3.03 12.88 6.32
N ASN A 145 3.82 13.89 5.93
CA ASN A 145 4.99 13.65 5.09
C ASN A 145 6.25 14.42 5.50
N SER A 146 6.35 14.94 6.73
CA SER A 146 7.64 15.42 7.24
C SER A 146 8.68 14.30 7.22
N GLN A 147 9.97 14.64 7.20
CA GLN A 147 11.05 13.63 7.19
C GLN A 147 10.95 12.69 8.39
N ASP A 148 10.63 13.21 9.58
CA ASP A 148 10.46 12.42 10.81
C ASP A 148 9.26 11.45 10.76
N ALA A 149 8.26 11.74 9.92
CA ALA A 149 7.11 10.88 9.69
C ALA A 149 7.40 9.72 8.73
N ARG A 150 8.48 9.77 7.95
CA ARG A 150 8.82 8.74 6.95
C ARG A 150 9.56 7.55 7.59
N PRO A 151 9.48 6.35 7.00
CA PRO A 151 8.43 5.93 6.06
C PRO A 151 7.04 5.90 6.72
N GLN A 152 6.00 6.17 5.93
CA GLN A 152 4.59 6.06 6.34
C GLN A 152 4.09 4.61 6.25
N SER A 153 2.98 4.30 6.93
CA SER A 153 2.26 3.03 6.79
C SER A 153 0.97 3.22 5.99
N GLY A 154 0.68 2.27 5.11
CA GLY A 154 -0.61 2.13 4.41
C GLY A 154 -0.71 2.84 3.06
N LEU A 155 0.24 3.70 2.68
CA LEU A 155 0.24 4.36 1.36
C LEU A 155 0.35 3.36 0.21
N TYR A 156 1.04 2.23 0.42
CA TYR A 156 1.11 1.18 -0.60
C TYR A 156 -0.26 0.59 -0.88
N ASP A 157 -1.15 0.49 0.10
CA ASP A 157 -2.46 -0.13 -0.07
C ASP A 157 -3.53 0.85 -0.56
N ALA A 158 -3.26 2.15 -0.56
CA ALA A 158 -4.21 3.16 -1.01
C ALA A 158 -4.53 3.04 -2.51
N SER A 159 -5.82 3.17 -2.84
CA SER A 159 -6.30 3.10 -4.24
C SER A 159 -6.14 4.43 -4.97
N VAL A 160 -6.37 5.54 -4.26
CA VAL A 160 -6.15 6.90 -4.76
C VAL A 160 -5.40 7.68 -3.70
N VAL A 161 -4.35 8.38 -4.09
CA VAL A 161 -3.59 9.27 -3.20
C VAL A 161 -3.52 10.65 -3.82
N PHE A 162 -3.90 11.68 -3.05
CA PHE A 162 -3.65 13.07 -3.39
C PHE A 162 -2.47 13.61 -2.60
N GLU A 163 -1.59 14.36 -3.26
CA GLU A 163 -0.43 15.01 -2.67
C GLU A 163 -0.41 16.50 -3.02
N ALA A 164 -0.21 17.34 -2.02
CA ALA A 164 -0.08 18.78 -2.15
C ALA A 164 0.67 19.38 -0.94
N ILE A 165 1.17 20.61 -1.10
CA ILE A 165 1.80 21.36 0.00
C ILE A 165 0.73 21.65 1.06
N ALA A 166 1.04 21.40 2.33
CA ALA A 166 0.15 21.64 3.47
C ALA A 166 0.45 22.93 4.22
N GLU A 167 1.68 23.04 4.73
CA GLU A 167 2.17 24.23 5.44
C GLU A 167 3.69 24.30 5.38
N GLY A 168 4.24 25.51 5.20
CA GLY A 168 5.69 25.73 5.23
C GLY A 168 6.49 24.91 4.21
N GLY A 169 5.87 24.54 3.07
CA GLY A 169 6.49 23.72 2.02
C GLY A 169 6.42 22.20 2.26
N ILE A 170 5.94 21.75 3.42
CA ILE A 170 5.78 20.32 3.73
C ILE A 170 4.56 19.79 2.98
N THR A 171 4.72 18.76 2.15
CA THR A 171 3.58 18.08 1.53
C THR A 171 2.85 17.17 2.53
N ARG A 172 1.62 16.78 2.21
CA ARG A 172 0.87 15.73 2.93
C ARG A 172 0.19 14.83 1.90
N PHE A 173 -0.44 13.77 2.39
CA PHE A 173 -1.23 12.89 1.57
C PHE A 173 -2.67 12.83 2.07
N LEU A 174 -3.62 12.80 1.15
CA LEU A 174 -4.93 12.21 1.40
C LEU A 174 -4.94 10.85 0.70
N ALA A 175 -4.99 9.77 1.47
CA ALA A 175 -5.02 8.41 0.95
C ALA A 175 -6.43 7.81 1.10
N LEU A 176 -6.99 7.28 0.00
CA LEU A 176 -8.33 6.69 -0.06
C LEU A 176 -8.25 5.17 -0.13
N PHE A 177 -9.03 4.52 0.74
CA PHE A 177 -9.09 3.08 0.93
C PHE A 177 -10.51 2.55 0.75
N GLN A 178 -10.66 1.43 0.05
CA GLN A 178 -11.92 0.69 -0.08
C GLN A 178 -11.61 -0.78 -0.45
N ASP A 179 -10.76 -0.95 -1.45
CA ASP A 179 -10.35 -2.25 -1.98
C ASP A 179 -9.57 -3.08 -0.96
N THR A 180 -8.58 -2.43 -0.35
CA THR A 180 -7.66 -2.96 0.64
C THR A 180 -8.07 -2.52 2.04
N GLN A 181 -7.61 -3.26 3.04
CA GLN A 181 -7.92 -3.00 4.45
C GLN A 181 -6.62 -3.05 5.26
N PRO A 182 -5.72 -2.06 5.12
CA PRO A 182 -4.45 -2.05 5.84
C PRO A 182 -4.68 -2.01 7.36
N GLU A 183 -3.88 -2.80 8.07
CA GLU A 183 -3.89 -2.89 9.54
C GLU A 183 -3.22 -1.68 10.20
N ASP A 184 -2.42 -0.93 9.45
CA ASP A 184 -1.74 0.25 9.93
C ASP A 184 -1.74 1.39 8.89
N ILE A 185 -2.21 2.56 9.32
CA ILE A 185 -2.29 3.76 8.48
C ILE A 185 -1.82 4.98 9.28
N GLY A 186 -0.80 5.68 8.78
CA GLY A 186 -0.29 6.91 9.39
C GLY A 186 1.17 7.22 9.05
N PRO A 187 1.77 8.22 9.70
CA PRO A 187 1.19 9.03 10.77
C PRO A 187 0.02 9.91 10.29
N ILE A 188 -1.07 9.96 11.05
CA ILE A 188 -2.28 10.73 10.72
C ILE A 188 -2.11 12.19 11.18
N ARG A 189 -2.47 13.14 10.32
CA ARG A 189 -2.26 14.58 10.56
C ARG A 189 -3.43 15.46 10.22
N SER A 190 -3.21 16.77 10.39
CA SER A 190 -4.23 17.79 10.31
C SER A 190 -4.77 18.01 8.89
N ALA A 191 -6.09 18.14 8.81
CA ALA A 191 -6.82 18.47 7.60
C ALA A 191 -6.46 19.85 7.01
N ARG A 192 -6.62 19.97 5.69
CA ARG A 192 -6.56 21.23 4.92
C ARG A 192 -7.75 21.32 3.97
N PRO A 193 -8.20 22.54 3.59
CA PRO A 193 -9.45 22.73 2.84
C PRO A 193 -9.52 21.93 1.53
N TYR A 194 -8.48 21.99 0.70
CA TYR A 194 -8.44 21.31 -0.60
C TYR A 194 -8.44 19.78 -0.49
N TYR A 195 -7.85 19.20 0.57
CA TYR A 195 -7.99 17.75 0.79
C TYR A 195 -9.43 17.36 1.13
N ALA A 196 -10.10 18.12 1.99
CA ALA A 196 -11.52 17.88 2.29
C ALA A 196 -12.38 18.03 1.02
N GLN A 197 -12.06 19.01 0.16
CA GLN A 197 -12.77 19.24 -1.10
C GLN A 197 -12.55 18.12 -2.13
N TRP A 198 -11.34 17.56 -2.24
CA TRP A 198 -11.09 16.38 -3.09
C TRP A 198 -11.77 15.12 -2.54
N LEU A 199 -11.80 14.97 -1.22
CA LEU A 199 -12.41 13.83 -0.54
C LEU A 199 -13.93 13.73 -0.79
N LEU A 200 -14.63 14.85 -0.83
CA LEU A 200 -16.09 14.90 -1.01
C LEU A 200 -16.55 14.23 -2.31
N GLY A 201 -15.77 14.34 -3.39
CA GLY A 201 -16.09 13.68 -4.65
C GLY A 201 -16.15 12.15 -4.59
N PHE A 202 -15.62 11.55 -3.52
CA PHE A 202 -15.63 10.10 -3.30
C PHE A 202 -16.68 9.66 -2.27
N ASP A 203 -17.49 10.58 -1.73
CA ASP A 203 -18.43 10.32 -0.63
C ASP A 203 -17.76 9.56 0.54
N ALA A 204 -16.51 9.93 0.82
CA ALA A 204 -15.64 9.22 1.76
C ALA A 204 -15.78 9.76 3.19
N SER A 205 -15.45 8.92 4.17
CA SER A 205 -15.27 9.35 5.57
C SER A 205 -13.84 9.83 5.80
N TYR A 206 -13.65 10.89 6.59
CA TYR A 206 -12.38 11.61 6.67
C TYR A 206 -11.71 11.47 8.04
N ALA A 207 -10.62 10.70 8.09
CA ALA A 207 -9.79 10.55 9.26
C ALA A 207 -8.62 11.56 9.26
N HIS A 208 -8.54 12.35 10.32
CA HIS A 208 -7.49 13.35 10.53
C HIS A 208 -7.27 13.61 12.02
N VAL A 209 -6.24 14.38 12.35
CA VAL A 209 -5.94 14.85 13.71
C VAL A 209 -5.96 16.37 13.73
N GLY A 210 -7.13 16.94 14.05
CA GLY A 210 -7.40 18.37 13.90
C GLY A 210 -7.30 18.87 12.45
N GLY A 211 -7.16 20.17 12.26
CA GLY A 211 -7.14 20.81 10.95
C GLY A 211 -6.72 22.28 11.04
N SER A 212 -6.49 22.95 9.91
CA SER A 212 -6.48 24.42 9.92
C SER A 212 -7.87 24.94 10.29
N PRO A 213 -7.98 26.16 10.88
CA PRO A 213 -9.30 26.74 11.21
C PRO A 213 -10.26 26.74 10.02
N THR A 214 -9.77 27.10 8.83
CA THR A 214 -10.52 27.05 7.56
C THR A 214 -11.03 25.64 7.28
N ALA A 215 -10.15 24.62 7.34
CA ALA A 215 -10.55 23.24 7.07
C ALA A 215 -11.60 22.72 8.05
N LEU A 216 -11.47 23.01 9.35
CA LEU A 216 -12.44 22.58 10.36
C LEU A 216 -13.81 23.24 10.17
N ASN A 217 -13.82 24.52 9.78
CA ASN A 217 -15.04 25.22 9.41
C ASN A 217 -15.69 24.60 8.15
N ASP A 218 -14.89 24.31 7.13
CA ASP A 218 -15.36 23.72 5.88
C ASP A 218 -15.89 22.29 6.07
N ILE A 219 -15.21 21.46 6.87
CA ILE A 219 -15.66 20.11 7.25
C ILE A 219 -17.07 20.17 7.85
N LYS A 220 -17.31 21.12 8.75
CA LYS A 220 -18.64 21.33 9.36
C LYS A 220 -19.66 21.83 8.33
N ASN A 221 -19.32 22.85 7.54
CA ASN A 221 -20.25 23.51 6.63
C ASN A 221 -20.62 22.64 5.43
N TRP A 222 -19.68 21.85 4.92
CA TRP A 222 -19.90 20.92 3.81
C TRP A 222 -20.40 19.55 4.27
N GLN A 223 -20.61 19.37 5.58
CA GLN A 223 -21.08 18.12 6.18
C GLN A 223 -20.20 16.93 5.77
N VAL A 224 -18.88 17.13 5.80
CA VAL A 224 -17.92 16.04 5.60
C VAL A 224 -18.16 14.98 6.68
N ARG A 225 -18.06 13.71 6.29
CA ARG A 225 -18.16 12.55 7.19
C ARG A 225 -16.93 12.48 8.10
N ASP A 226 -16.92 13.34 9.11
CA ASP A 226 -15.78 13.64 9.96
C ASP A 226 -15.47 12.53 10.99
N LEU A 227 -14.26 12.00 10.93
CA LEU A 227 -13.72 11.00 11.84
C LEU A 227 -12.61 11.55 12.75
N ASP A 228 -12.48 12.87 12.95
CA ASP A 228 -11.40 13.51 13.73
C ASP A 228 -11.06 12.76 15.02
N GLN A 229 -9.77 12.51 15.22
CA GLN A 229 -9.21 11.86 16.40
C GLN A 229 -9.58 12.56 17.71
N PHE A 230 -9.80 13.88 17.71
CA PHE A 230 -10.20 14.59 18.92
C PHE A 230 -11.60 14.22 19.43
N ALA A 231 -12.52 13.85 18.53
CA ALA A 231 -13.85 13.37 18.91
C ALA A 231 -13.92 11.84 19.01
N ASN A 232 -13.02 11.12 18.35
CA ASN A 232 -13.12 9.66 18.17
C ASN A 232 -11.86 8.91 18.61
N GLY A 233 -11.21 9.33 19.71
CA GLY A 233 -9.88 8.87 20.12
C GLY A 233 -9.70 7.34 20.22
N ASN A 234 -10.75 6.58 20.53
CA ASN A 234 -10.69 5.12 20.63
C ASN A 234 -10.41 4.40 19.30
N SER A 235 -10.67 5.05 18.16
CA SER A 235 -10.36 4.52 16.83
C SER A 235 -8.92 4.82 16.39
N TYR A 236 -8.13 5.46 17.25
CA TYR A 236 -6.76 5.87 16.98
C TYR A 236 -5.82 5.35 18.06
N ARG A 237 -4.55 5.19 17.71
CA ARG A 237 -3.50 4.81 18.67
C ARG A 237 -2.24 5.62 18.43
N ARG A 238 -1.42 5.73 19.48
CA ARG A 238 -0.06 6.26 19.34
C ARG A 238 0.94 5.12 19.30
N VAL A 239 1.90 5.20 18.38
CA VAL A 239 3.05 4.29 18.33
C VAL A 239 4.22 4.88 19.11
N ASN A 240 5.10 4.03 19.63
CA ASN A 240 6.31 4.42 20.37
C ASN A 240 7.56 4.49 19.47
N THR A 241 7.46 4.04 18.22
CA THR A 241 8.55 4.06 17.23
C THR A 241 8.78 5.44 16.62
N LYS A 242 7.89 6.40 16.87
CA LYS A 242 7.99 7.79 16.43
C LYS A 242 7.64 8.75 17.57
N ILE A 243 8.27 9.92 17.56
CA ILE A 243 8.02 10.98 18.55
C ILE A 243 6.79 11.79 18.13
N ALA A 244 5.97 12.18 19.10
CA ALA A 244 4.87 13.10 18.85
C ALA A 244 5.41 14.43 18.26
N PRO A 245 4.75 15.02 17.26
CA PRO A 245 3.39 14.71 16.79
C PRO A 245 3.30 13.66 15.65
N HIS A 246 4.38 12.95 15.30
CA HIS A 246 4.48 12.07 14.13
C HIS A 246 4.07 10.61 14.39
N ASN A 247 3.23 10.37 15.40
CA ASN A 247 3.03 9.02 15.95
C ASN A 247 1.57 8.60 16.12
N VAL A 248 0.60 9.31 15.56
CA VAL A 248 -0.82 8.89 15.57
C VAL A 248 -1.10 8.00 14.38
N TYR A 249 -1.71 6.84 14.62
CA TYR A 249 -2.03 5.84 13.60
C TYR A 249 -3.44 5.28 13.81
N SER A 250 -3.98 4.65 12.78
CA SER A 250 -5.22 3.86 12.86
C SER A 250 -5.11 2.63 11.94
N SER A 251 -6.22 1.96 11.67
CA SER A 251 -6.36 0.86 10.72
C SER A 251 -7.64 1.06 9.92
N TYR A 252 -7.73 0.43 8.73
CA TYR A 252 -8.98 0.49 7.96
C TYR A 252 -10.16 -0.04 8.77
N ALA A 253 -9.99 -1.18 9.44
CA ALA A 253 -11.05 -1.82 10.21
C ALA A 253 -11.58 -0.92 11.35
N SER A 254 -10.70 -0.21 12.06
CA SER A 254 -11.11 0.71 13.13
C SER A 254 -11.85 1.93 12.59
N LEU A 255 -11.42 2.46 11.45
CA LEU A 255 -12.04 3.64 10.82
C LEU A 255 -13.36 3.30 10.12
N SER A 256 -13.44 2.15 9.45
CA SER A 256 -14.68 1.69 8.82
C SER A 256 -15.74 1.35 9.87
N ALA A 257 -15.38 0.67 10.96
CA ALA A 257 -16.32 0.42 12.06
C ALA A 257 -16.82 1.73 12.71
N LEU A 258 -15.96 2.74 12.82
CA LEU A 258 -16.36 4.07 13.29
C LEU A 258 -17.33 4.74 12.31
N ALA A 259 -17.04 4.71 11.01
CA ALA A 259 -17.92 5.23 9.97
C ALA A 259 -19.28 4.52 10.00
N ASP A 260 -19.30 3.19 10.09
CA ASP A 260 -20.50 2.38 10.21
C ASP A 260 -21.35 2.79 11.43
N SER A 261 -20.71 3.01 12.59
CA SER A 261 -21.40 3.44 13.82
C SER A 261 -22.07 4.80 13.71
N LYS A 262 -21.60 5.65 12.77
CA LYS A 262 -22.17 6.97 12.45
C LYS A 262 -23.17 6.92 11.29
N GLY A 263 -23.48 5.72 10.76
CA GLY A 263 -24.39 5.52 9.63
C GLY A 263 -23.75 5.76 8.26
N TRP A 264 -22.42 5.75 8.17
CA TRP A 264 -21.65 6.05 6.95
C TRP A 264 -21.01 4.82 6.31
N GLY A 265 -21.59 3.64 6.51
CA GLY A 265 -20.98 2.37 6.10
C GLY A 265 -20.99 2.04 4.60
N THR A 266 -21.38 2.99 3.77
CA THR A 266 -21.34 2.86 2.31
C THR A 266 -20.96 4.20 1.69
N SER A 267 -20.23 4.19 0.59
CA SER A 267 -19.97 5.39 -0.21
C SER A 267 -20.59 5.25 -1.59
N SER A 268 -21.21 6.32 -2.09
CA SER A 268 -21.81 6.40 -3.42
C SER A 268 -21.25 7.59 -4.19
N PHE A 269 -20.44 7.30 -5.20
CA PHE A 269 -19.77 8.31 -6.00
C PHE A 269 -19.64 7.88 -7.46
N THR A 270 -19.41 8.85 -8.35
CA THR A 270 -19.14 8.58 -9.76
C THR A 270 -17.70 8.12 -9.94
N SER A 271 -17.49 6.88 -10.37
CA SER A 271 -16.14 6.37 -10.61
C SER A 271 -15.40 7.12 -11.72
N LEU A 272 -14.09 7.33 -11.54
CA LEU A 272 -13.21 7.77 -12.62
C LEU A 272 -13.25 6.76 -13.77
N GLU A 273 -13.40 7.26 -15.01
CA GLU A 273 -13.50 6.40 -16.19
C GLU A 273 -12.26 5.52 -16.37
N ARG A 274 -12.47 4.24 -16.69
CA ARG A 274 -11.40 3.24 -16.83
C ARG A 274 -11.23 2.75 -18.25
N LYS A 275 -10.01 2.36 -18.59
CA LYS A 275 -9.66 1.65 -19.84
C LYS A 275 -8.88 0.38 -19.54
N LYS A 276 -8.79 -0.51 -20.54
CA LYS A 276 -7.86 -1.64 -20.47
C LYS A 276 -6.41 -1.11 -20.54
N PRO A 277 -5.49 -1.62 -19.69
CA PRO A 277 -4.07 -1.28 -19.79
C PRO A 277 -3.51 -1.58 -21.18
N ALA A 278 -2.68 -0.68 -21.70
CA ALA A 278 -2.06 -0.82 -23.01
C ALA A 278 -0.59 -0.33 -22.98
N PRO A 279 0.31 -1.05 -22.28
CA PRO A 279 1.72 -0.68 -22.11
C PRO A 279 2.41 -0.34 -23.44
N ALA A 280 3.16 0.77 -23.48
CA ALA A 280 3.98 1.11 -24.63
C ALA A 280 5.12 0.09 -24.82
N LYS A 281 5.39 -0.31 -26.06
CA LYS A 281 6.60 -1.07 -26.40
C LYS A 281 7.87 -0.24 -26.21
N VAL A 282 7.78 1.06 -26.52
CA VAL A 282 8.83 2.06 -26.29
C VAL A 282 8.21 3.18 -25.45
N PRO A 283 8.53 3.24 -24.14
CA PRO A 283 8.04 4.30 -23.27
C PRO A 283 8.57 5.68 -23.71
N THR A 284 7.72 6.70 -23.62
CA THR A 284 8.08 8.10 -23.89
C THR A 284 8.05 8.96 -22.62
N ALA A 285 7.51 8.43 -21.53
CA ALA A 285 7.50 9.03 -20.21
C ALA A 285 7.92 7.98 -19.19
N LYS A 286 9.19 7.57 -19.26
CA LYS A 286 9.81 6.62 -18.35
C LYS A 286 10.28 7.29 -17.07
N ASN A 287 10.88 8.46 -17.19
CA ASN A 287 11.29 9.26 -16.04
C ASN A 287 10.34 10.46 -15.91
N ILE A 288 9.84 10.74 -14.71
CA ILE A 288 8.94 11.86 -14.43
C ILE A 288 9.41 12.53 -13.15
N ASP A 289 9.64 13.84 -13.20
CA ASP A 289 10.03 14.66 -12.05
C ASP A 289 8.95 15.69 -11.77
N PHE A 290 8.49 15.73 -10.52
CA PHE A 290 7.63 16.81 -10.02
C PHE A 290 8.39 17.62 -8.96
N ALA A 291 8.61 18.89 -9.26
CA ALA A 291 9.19 19.86 -8.34
C ALA A 291 8.11 20.50 -7.47
N ILE A 292 7.55 19.72 -6.54
CA ILE A 292 6.37 20.12 -5.74
C ILE A 292 6.69 21.29 -4.83
N SER A 293 7.81 21.22 -4.10
CA SER A 293 8.21 22.24 -3.13
C SER A 293 9.74 22.35 -3.05
N SER A 294 10.34 22.04 -1.90
CA SER A 294 11.79 21.94 -1.75
C SER A 294 12.31 20.55 -2.18
N ALA A 295 13.63 20.43 -2.36
CA ALA A 295 14.27 19.21 -2.86
C ALA A 295 13.86 17.93 -2.08
N ILE A 296 13.65 18.03 -0.76
CA ILE A 296 13.26 16.90 0.09
C ILE A 296 11.80 16.43 -0.09
N PHE A 297 10.96 17.24 -0.74
CA PHE A 297 9.57 16.94 -1.09
C PHE A 297 9.36 16.79 -2.61
N ASN A 298 10.42 16.98 -3.41
CA ASN A 298 10.33 16.71 -4.83
C ASN A 298 10.32 15.21 -5.05
N VAL A 299 9.55 14.79 -6.05
CA VAL A 299 9.30 13.38 -6.32
C VAL A 299 9.74 13.02 -7.71
N ASN A 300 10.21 11.79 -7.83
CA ASN A 300 10.60 11.18 -9.09
C ASN A 300 9.81 9.88 -9.26
N TYR A 301 9.41 9.59 -10.49
CA TYR A 301 8.77 8.35 -10.87
C TYR A 301 9.52 7.70 -12.01
N ILE A 302 9.87 6.43 -11.83
CA ILE A 302 10.49 5.61 -12.88
C ILE A 302 9.52 4.51 -13.30
N TYR A 303 9.12 4.54 -14.57
CA TYR A 303 8.26 3.52 -15.17
C TYR A 303 8.97 2.16 -15.24
N ASP A 304 8.29 1.13 -14.74
CA ASP A 304 8.67 -0.27 -14.87
C ASP A 304 7.72 -0.99 -15.84
N ALA A 305 8.24 -1.34 -17.01
CA ALA A 305 7.49 -2.02 -18.05
C ALA A 305 7.00 -3.42 -17.64
N LYS A 306 7.69 -4.08 -16.69
CA LYS A 306 7.30 -5.43 -16.23
C LYS A 306 6.00 -5.39 -15.43
N SER A 307 5.87 -4.43 -14.51
CA SER A 307 4.68 -4.28 -13.67
C SER A 307 3.67 -3.26 -14.20
N ASN A 308 3.97 -2.57 -15.31
CA ASN A 308 3.19 -1.48 -15.87
C ASN A 308 2.81 -0.42 -14.81
N SER A 309 3.82 0.01 -14.04
CA SER A 309 3.64 0.95 -12.95
C SER A 309 4.87 1.85 -12.78
N TYR A 310 4.79 2.81 -11.87
CA TYR A 310 5.77 3.87 -11.71
C TYR A 310 6.36 3.84 -10.30
N LYS A 311 7.61 3.41 -10.14
CA LYS A 311 8.30 3.41 -8.86
C LYS A 311 8.54 4.85 -8.39
N ARG A 312 7.99 5.22 -7.24
CA ARG A 312 8.10 6.55 -6.65
C ARG A 312 9.34 6.66 -5.77
N SER A 313 10.04 7.77 -5.92
CA SER A 313 11.09 8.24 -5.03
C SER A 313 10.76 9.65 -4.56
N GLU A 314 11.21 10.02 -3.37
CA GLU A 314 10.98 11.33 -2.78
C GLU A 314 12.23 11.80 -2.06
N GLY A 315 12.59 13.08 -2.25
CA GLY A 315 13.82 13.63 -1.67
C GLY A 315 15.08 12.91 -2.13
N GLY A 316 15.04 12.28 -3.31
CA GLY A 316 16.14 11.49 -3.87
C GLY A 316 16.25 10.06 -3.33
N GLN A 317 15.34 9.60 -2.47
CA GLN A 317 15.35 8.24 -1.92
C GLN A 317 14.10 7.45 -2.36
N PRO A 318 14.18 6.11 -2.47
CA PRO A 318 12.99 5.27 -2.70
C PRO A 318 11.91 5.57 -1.65
N HIS A 319 10.69 5.87 -2.10
CA HIS A 319 9.58 6.08 -1.17
C HIS A 319 8.98 4.72 -0.81
N THR A 320 9.35 4.22 0.37
CA THR A 320 8.94 2.91 0.88
C THR A 320 7.82 3.04 1.90
N ASP A 321 6.86 2.12 1.86
CA ASP A 321 5.82 1.96 2.88
C ASP A 321 6.32 1.05 4.02
N ALA A 322 6.16 1.50 5.26
CA ALA A 322 6.64 0.83 6.45
C ALA A 322 5.89 -0.47 6.77
N LEU A 323 4.60 -0.57 6.42
CA LEU A 323 3.76 -1.74 6.74
C LEU A 323 4.16 -2.94 5.88
N VAL A 324 4.36 -2.71 4.59
CA VAL A 324 4.64 -3.79 3.62
C VAL A 324 6.11 -3.87 3.20
N ASN A 325 6.94 -2.91 3.60
CA ASN A 325 8.34 -2.75 3.20
C ASN A 325 8.54 -2.80 1.68
N LYS A 326 7.68 -2.09 0.94
CA LYS A 326 7.71 -2.01 -0.52
C LYS A 326 7.75 -0.56 -0.98
N GLN A 327 8.50 -0.32 -2.05
CA GLN A 327 8.48 0.95 -2.73
C GLN A 327 7.10 1.21 -3.34
N ILE A 328 6.58 2.41 -3.15
CA ILE A 328 5.33 2.88 -3.73
C ILE A 328 5.43 2.82 -5.27
N ASN A 329 4.42 2.21 -5.91
CA ASN A 329 4.43 1.94 -7.35
C ASN A 329 3.04 2.06 -8.02
N PRO A 330 2.46 3.26 -8.13
CA PRO A 330 1.15 3.46 -8.77
C PRO A 330 1.12 3.07 -10.25
N GLN A 331 -0.05 2.63 -10.73
CA GLN A 331 -0.30 2.36 -12.16
C GLN A 331 -0.56 3.66 -12.95
N VAL A 332 -1.06 4.69 -12.28
CA VAL A 332 -1.38 6.00 -12.87
C VAL A 332 -0.78 7.10 -12.01
N VAL A 333 -0.04 8.02 -12.63
CA VAL A 333 0.48 9.24 -11.99
C VAL A 333 -0.15 10.44 -12.69
N ILE A 334 -0.68 11.40 -11.94
CA ILE A 334 -1.34 12.59 -12.47
C ILE A 334 -0.72 13.82 -11.83
N GLY A 335 -0.22 14.74 -12.66
CA GLY A 335 0.13 16.10 -12.25
C GLY A 335 -1.02 17.05 -12.59
N LEU A 336 -1.64 17.67 -11.58
CA LEU A 336 -2.67 18.69 -11.76
C LEU A 336 -2.05 20.07 -11.58
N VAL A 337 -2.11 20.89 -12.63
CA VAL A 337 -1.72 22.29 -12.55
C VAL A 337 -2.90 23.10 -12.01
N MET A 338 -2.71 23.69 -10.84
CA MET A 338 -3.77 24.39 -10.09
C MET A 338 -3.23 25.73 -9.55
N PRO A 339 -4.05 26.79 -9.55
CA PRO A 339 -3.67 28.04 -8.89
C PRO A 339 -3.30 27.81 -7.43
N TYR A 340 -2.15 28.35 -7.04
CA TYR A 340 -1.55 28.18 -5.73
C TYR A 340 -1.27 29.55 -5.10
N SER A 341 -1.63 29.70 -3.84
CA SER A 341 -1.26 30.86 -3.03
C SER A 341 -1.06 30.45 -1.57
N LEU A 342 -0.81 31.44 -0.72
CA LEU A 342 -0.70 31.27 0.73
C LEU A 342 -1.82 32.06 1.41
N GLU A 343 -2.32 31.55 2.53
CA GLU A 343 -3.17 32.31 3.43
C GLU A 343 -2.43 33.55 3.98
N SER A 344 -3.16 34.44 4.64
CA SER A 344 -2.62 35.69 5.22
C SER A 344 -1.47 35.47 6.22
N ASP A 345 -1.41 34.28 6.83
CA ASP A 345 -0.34 33.91 7.75
C ASP A 345 0.97 33.50 7.07
N ARG A 346 0.96 33.43 5.73
CA ARG A 346 2.07 33.05 4.85
C ARG A 346 2.65 31.66 5.12
N LYS A 347 1.90 30.77 5.77
CA LYS A 347 2.33 29.41 6.09
C LYS A 347 1.42 28.38 5.45
N HIS A 348 0.11 28.58 5.52
CA HIS A 348 -0.87 27.63 5.01
C HIS A 348 -1.07 27.81 3.50
N SER A 349 -1.04 26.70 2.78
CA SER A 349 -1.26 26.69 1.33
C SER A 349 -2.73 26.79 0.98
N VAL A 350 -3.03 27.47 -0.12
CA VAL A 350 -4.36 27.56 -0.73
C VAL A 350 -4.25 27.06 -2.16
N TYR A 351 -5.15 26.17 -2.55
CA TYR A 351 -5.28 25.69 -3.93
C TYR A 351 -6.72 25.93 -4.40
N GLU A 352 -6.88 26.49 -5.59
CA GLU A 352 -8.20 26.58 -6.23
C GLU A 352 -8.53 25.25 -6.90
N THR A 353 -9.33 24.41 -6.22
CA THR A 353 -9.61 23.04 -6.69
C THR A 353 -10.92 22.87 -7.46
N LEU A 354 -11.74 23.91 -7.50
CA LEU A 354 -12.90 24.01 -8.38
C LEU A 354 -12.55 24.83 -9.61
N GLY A 355 -13.13 24.47 -10.74
CA GLY A 355 -12.84 25.06 -12.04
C GLY A 355 -12.10 24.08 -12.95
N THR A 356 -11.13 24.60 -13.69
CA THR A 356 -10.41 23.84 -14.71
C THR A 356 -8.93 24.22 -14.74
N GLY A 357 -8.08 23.29 -15.16
CA GLY A 357 -6.65 23.53 -15.31
C GLY A 357 -5.98 22.41 -16.11
N GLN A 358 -4.69 22.54 -16.38
CA GLN A 358 -3.95 21.55 -17.16
C GLN A 358 -3.69 20.29 -16.33
N ALA A 359 -3.81 19.12 -16.95
CA ALA A 359 -3.52 17.82 -16.35
C ALA A 359 -2.48 17.05 -17.18
N TYR A 360 -1.51 16.45 -16.53
CA TYR A 360 -0.53 15.54 -17.12
C TYR A 360 -0.79 14.14 -16.56
N ILE A 361 -1.29 13.25 -17.41
CA ILE A 361 -1.68 11.89 -17.00
C ILE A 361 -0.68 10.90 -17.56
N PHE A 362 0.08 10.28 -16.66
CA PHE A 362 1.10 9.29 -16.96
C PHE A 362 0.58 7.89 -16.66
N GLN A 363 0.58 7.04 -17.68
CA GLN A 363 0.16 5.63 -17.62
C GLN A 363 0.72 4.89 -18.84
N ASP A 364 0.92 3.58 -18.73
CA ASP A 364 1.43 2.74 -19.82
C ASP A 364 2.79 3.19 -20.40
N GLY A 365 3.62 3.90 -19.61
CA GLY A 365 4.90 4.46 -20.05
C GLY A 365 4.76 5.67 -21.00
N LYS A 366 3.56 6.26 -21.08
CA LYS A 366 3.24 7.43 -21.91
C LYS A 366 2.70 8.57 -21.04
N VAL A 367 2.60 9.75 -21.64
CA VAL A 367 1.91 10.90 -21.08
C VAL A 367 0.79 11.34 -22.03
N THR A 368 -0.35 11.71 -21.46
CA THR A 368 -1.41 12.45 -22.15
C THR A 368 -1.57 13.79 -21.43
N ILE A 369 -1.41 14.88 -22.17
CA ILE A 369 -1.63 16.24 -21.66
C ILE A 369 -3.06 16.62 -22.02
N GLY A 370 -3.80 17.08 -21.02
CA GLY A 370 -5.21 17.45 -21.15
C GLY A 370 -5.61 18.51 -20.15
N ALA A 371 -6.90 18.59 -19.87
CA ALA A 371 -7.47 19.43 -18.84
C ALA A 371 -8.18 18.58 -17.77
N TRP A 372 -8.09 19.02 -16.51
CA TRP A 372 -8.97 18.57 -15.44
C TRP A 372 -10.10 19.58 -15.27
N THR A 373 -11.29 19.11 -14.89
CA THR A 373 -12.41 19.97 -14.49
C THR A 373 -13.08 19.39 -13.24
N LYS A 374 -13.51 20.26 -12.34
CA LYS A 374 -14.31 19.95 -11.15
C LYS A 374 -15.21 21.14 -10.84
N GLU A 375 -16.52 21.00 -11.02
CA GLU A 375 -17.44 22.14 -10.90
C GLU A 375 -17.82 22.40 -9.44
N ASN A 376 -18.15 21.36 -8.69
CA ASN A 376 -18.60 21.47 -7.30
C ASN A 376 -17.85 20.50 -6.36
N ASN A 377 -18.04 20.69 -5.06
CA ASN A 377 -17.40 19.87 -4.02
C ASN A 377 -17.68 18.36 -4.18
N GLN A 378 -18.92 17.99 -4.53
CA GLN A 378 -19.35 16.59 -4.66
C GLN A 378 -18.96 15.95 -6.00
N ASP A 379 -18.47 16.73 -6.96
CA ASP A 379 -18.13 16.20 -8.28
C ASP A 379 -16.78 15.49 -8.25
N GLN A 380 -16.62 14.52 -9.15
CA GLN A 380 -15.31 13.95 -9.42
C GLN A 380 -14.58 14.74 -10.47
N PHE A 381 -13.24 14.62 -10.48
CA PHE A 381 -12.46 15.16 -11.56
C PHE A 381 -12.86 14.48 -12.87
N THR A 382 -13.12 15.28 -13.89
CA THR A 382 -13.17 14.82 -15.27
C THR A 382 -11.87 15.21 -15.97
N PHE A 383 -11.36 14.33 -16.82
CA PHE A 383 -10.17 14.59 -17.61
C PHE A 383 -10.50 14.53 -19.09
N LYS A 384 -10.07 15.53 -19.85
CA LYS A 384 -10.24 15.56 -21.31
C LYS A 384 -8.94 15.90 -22.02
N ASP A 385 -8.72 15.30 -23.18
CA ASP A 385 -7.56 15.61 -24.03
C ASP A 385 -7.75 16.91 -24.83
N ASP A 386 -6.79 17.24 -25.69
CA ASP A 386 -6.80 18.41 -26.57
C ASP A 386 -7.91 18.37 -27.64
N LYS A 387 -8.62 17.26 -27.77
CA LYS A 387 -9.76 17.03 -28.68
C LYS A 387 -11.08 16.89 -27.93
N ASP A 388 -11.12 17.31 -26.66
CA ASP A 388 -12.27 17.23 -25.77
C ASP A 388 -12.76 15.78 -25.52
N GLN A 389 -11.92 14.77 -25.79
CA GLN A 389 -12.26 13.37 -25.53
C GLN A 389 -11.92 12.97 -24.08
N PRO A 390 -12.76 12.17 -23.41
CA PRO A 390 -12.47 11.71 -22.05
C PRO A 390 -11.16 10.90 -21.97
N ILE A 391 -10.27 11.30 -21.06
CA ILE A 391 -9.06 10.54 -20.76
C ILE A 391 -9.39 9.48 -19.71
N LYS A 392 -9.39 8.22 -20.13
CA LYS A 392 -9.66 7.07 -19.26
C LYS A 392 -8.39 6.58 -18.58
N LEU A 393 -8.52 6.18 -17.32
CA LEU A 393 -7.40 5.74 -16.49
C LEU A 393 -7.24 4.21 -16.51
N ASN A 394 -6.01 3.73 -16.36
CA ASN A 394 -5.78 2.33 -16.08
C ASN A 394 -6.41 1.92 -14.73
N PRO A 395 -6.88 0.67 -14.59
CA PRO A 395 -7.20 0.12 -13.29
C PRO A 395 -5.94 0.00 -12.42
N GLY A 396 -6.07 0.27 -11.13
CA GLY A 396 -4.97 0.23 -10.16
C GLY A 396 -4.85 1.52 -9.34
N LYS A 397 -3.72 1.63 -8.65
CA LYS A 397 -3.42 2.76 -7.75
C LYS A 397 -3.15 4.02 -8.58
N THR A 398 -3.81 5.11 -8.20
CA THR A 398 -3.69 6.43 -8.85
C THR A 398 -3.07 7.43 -7.88
N TRP A 399 -1.96 8.03 -8.27
CA TRP A 399 -1.30 9.09 -7.48
C TRP A 399 -1.49 10.44 -8.16
N ILE A 400 -2.05 11.40 -7.45
CA ILE A 400 -2.45 12.70 -7.97
C ILE A 400 -1.68 13.77 -7.19
N THR A 401 -0.90 14.58 -7.88
CA THR A 401 -0.08 15.64 -7.26
C THR A 401 -0.53 17.00 -7.77
N ALA A 402 -0.85 17.92 -6.86
CA ALA A 402 -1.15 19.31 -7.19
C ALA A 402 0.14 20.13 -7.32
N LEU A 403 0.25 20.90 -8.41
CA LEU A 403 1.44 21.64 -8.81
C LEU A 403 1.03 23.08 -9.16
N SER A 404 1.84 24.05 -8.77
CA SER A 404 1.53 25.48 -8.96
C SER A 404 1.50 25.90 -10.43
N ASP A 405 2.28 25.24 -11.26
CA ASP A 405 2.46 25.54 -12.67
C ASP A 405 3.06 24.33 -13.40
N ASN A 406 3.03 24.35 -14.73
CA ASN A 406 3.54 23.25 -15.55
C ASN A 406 5.07 23.16 -15.61
N THR A 407 5.81 24.22 -15.24
CA THR A 407 7.29 24.20 -15.21
C THR A 407 7.81 23.28 -14.11
N LYS A 408 6.95 22.93 -13.15
CA LYS A 408 7.22 21.93 -12.11
C LYS A 408 7.20 20.50 -12.62
N ILE A 409 6.81 20.25 -13.87
CA ILE A 409 6.68 18.92 -14.45
C ILE A 409 7.76 18.73 -15.51
N LYS A 410 8.57 17.69 -15.35
CA LYS A 410 9.50 17.23 -16.38
C LYS A 410 9.31 15.74 -16.60
N TYR A 411 9.46 15.29 -17.84
CA TYR A 411 9.45 13.86 -18.16
C TYR A 411 10.32 13.56 -19.38
N SER A 412 10.81 12.34 -19.45
CA SER A 412 11.63 11.85 -20.57
C SER A 412 11.42 10.36 -20.84
N PRO A 413 11.81 9.87 -22.04
CA PRO A 413 11.81 8.44 -22.38
C PRO A 413 12.69 7.55 -21.49
#